data_AF-A0A957C586-F1
#
_entry.id   AF-A0A957C586-F1
#
_cell.length_a   1.000
_cell.length_b   1.000
_cell.length_c   1.000
_cell.angle_alpha   90.00
_cell.angle_beta   90.00
_cell.angle_gamma   90.00
#
_symmetry.space_group_name_H-M   'P 1'
#
loop_
_entity.id
_entity.type
_entity.pdbx_description
1 polymer ?
#
loop_
_entity_poly.entity_id
_entity_poly.type
_entity_poly.pdbx_seq_one_letter_code
_entity_poly.pdbx_strand_id
1 'polypeptide(L)'
;MLDERTIPDAQLPTWMQQARRGVDWGVIIVMILSIFVAWPLIANRHLPAYTALENYAFQVNDASTSILQGWFFPRWSATALNGYGTPLPHYQPSAAADVAAFVNVLFLNDPERVIRVVMIAAFLLAGSTTYVLVMQRSGAQTGMLAAALYLFSPYVALMTPYVRGDLPEVLSLAAMPTLLWAINRQLQRNQPLDSLAIAISTAFILLNDPLWLLLSLLPITALFLDDFRANWRRTKLVTISGSILLGIGVASFFWLPALLEKDIVRWLPPLVQSRTEPISFLGLFARTETLDPAALVHYPQWNLGWALLIFVNRSSSSR
;
A
#
# COMPACT_ATOMS: atom_id res chain seq x y z
N MET A 1 29.10 -49.51 0.69
CA MET A 1 29.29 -49.19 -0.74
C MET A 1 28.35 -48.06 -1.08
N LEU A 2 28.92 -46.85 -1.28
CA LEU A 2 28.38 -45.63 -1.92
C LEU A 2 27.02 -45.11 -1.37
N ASP A 3 26.88 -43.90 -0.82
CA ASP A 3 27.34 -42.63 -1.42
C ASP A 3 27.39 -41.50 -0.35
N GLU A 4 28.59 -41.20 0.14
CA GLU A 4 28.93 -39.94 0.83
C GLU A 4 29.27 -38.89 -0.23
N ARG A 5 28.29 -38.21 -0.84
CA ARG A 5 28.49 -36.93 -1.55
C ARG A 5 27.25 -36.04 -1.51
N THR A 6 26.69 -35.78 -0.34
CA THR A 6 25.81 -34.59 -0.21
C THR A 6 26.70 -33.35 -0.28
N ILE A 7 26.78 -32.73 -1.46
CA ILE A 7 27.43 -31.44 -1.66
C ILE A 7 26.80 -30.45 -0.67
N PRO A 8 27.57 -29.83 0.24
CA PRO A 8 27.05 -28.84 1.18
C PRO A 8 26.35 -27.72 0.41
N ASP A 9 25.18 -27.26 0.87
CA ASP A 9 24.37 -26.30 0.12
C ASP A 9 25.16 -25.04 -0.26
N ALA A 10 26.12 -24.60 0.56
CA ALA A 10 27.01 -23.47 0.29
C ALA A 10 27.87 -23.60 -0.98
N GLN A 11 28.11 -24.82 -1.48
CA GLN A 11 28.90 -25.09 -2.70
C GLN A 11 28.02 -25.26 -3.95
N LEU A 12 26.69 -25.32 -3.79
CA LEU A 12 25.78 -25.41 -4.92
C LEU A 12 25.64 -24.05 -5.64
N PRO A 13 25.47 -24.04 -6.97
CA PRO A 13 25.05 -22.85 -7.69
C PRO A 13 23.79 -22.23 -7.07
N THR A 14 23.69 -20.91 -7.09
CA THR A 14 22.60 -20.15 -6.45
C THR A 14 21.20 -20.60 -6.89
N TRP A 15 21.04 -21.05 -8.14
CA TRP A 15 19.78 -21.57 -8.66
C TRP A 15 19.39 -22.94 -8.06
N MET A 16 20.36 -23.83 -7.76
CA MET A 16 20.11 -25.09 -7.05
C MET A 16 19.81 -24.87 -5.57
N GLN A 17 20.51 -23.91 -4.94
CA GLN A 17 20.19 -23.49 -3.57
C GLN A 17 18.77 -22.93 -3.48
N GLN A 18 18.35 -22.14 -4.46
CA GLN A 18 16.99 -21.59 -4.56
C GLN A 18 15.94 -22.68 -4.81
N ALA A 19 16.22 -23.66 -5.66
CA ALA A 19 15.33 -24.79 -5.91
C ALA A 19 15.18 -25.74 -4.70
N ARG A 20 16.19 -25.78 -3.82
CA ARG A 20 16.16 -26.54 -2.56
C ARG A 20 15.51 -25.79 -1.40
N ARG A 21 15.31 -24.47 -1.51
CA ARG A 21 14.48 -23.75 -0.54
C ARG A 21 13.05 -24.25 -0.74
N GLY A 22 12.60 -25.11 0.18
CA GLY A 22 11.22 -25.55 0.23
C GLY A 22 10.26 -24.36 0.22
N VAL A 23 9.01 -24.62 -0.16
CA VAL A 23 7.95 -23.60 -0.16
C VAL A 23 7.90 -22.93 1.21
N ASP A 24 8.08 -21.61 1.23
CA ASP A 24 7.94 -20.85 2.47
C ASP A 24 6.46 -20.80 2.85
N TRP A 25 6.05 -21.73 3.71
CA TRP A 25 4.70 -21.83 4.23
C TRP A 25 4.21 -20.54 4.87
N GLY A 26 5.11 -19.69 5.37
CA GLY A 26 4.76 -18.39 5.94
C GLY A 26 4.15 -17.45 4.90
N VAL A 27 4.67 -17.43 3.67
CA VAL A 27 4.09 -16.62 2.57
C VAL A 27 2.69 -17.12 2.23
N ILE A 28 2.49 -18.43 2.16
CA ILE A 28 1.17 -19.02 1.85
C ILE A 28 0.14 -18.67 2.92
N ILE A 29 0.50 -18.83 4.21
CA ILE A 29 -0.37 -18.46 5.32
C ILE A 29 -0.74 -16.97 5.22
N VAL A 30 0.22 -16.10 4.95
CA VAL A 30 -0.02 -14.66 4.83
C VAL A 30 -0.90 -14.34 3.63
N MET A 31 -0.74 -15.00 2.49
CA MET A 31 -1.66 -14.85 1.36
C MET A 31 -3.09 -15.26 1.71
N ILE A 32 -3.27 -16.34 2.48
CA ILE A 32 -4.59 -16.75 2.97
C ILE A 32 -5.18 -15.68 3.90
N LEU A 33 -4.38 -15.12 4.82
CA LEU A 33 -4.81 -14.02 5.70
C LEU A 33 -5.19 -12.77 4.90
N SER A 34 -4.43 -12.40 3.87
CA SER A 34 -4.76 -11.30 2.96
C SER A 34 -6.09 -11.54 2.24
N ILE A 35 -6.34 -12.76 1.75
CA ILE A 35 -7.61 -13.13 1.12
C ILE A 35 -8.77 -13.03 2.12
N PHE A 36 -8.53 -13.42 3.38
CA PHE A 36 -9.54 -13.30 4.44
C PHE A 36 -9.94 -11.85 4.71
N VAL A 37 -8.97 -10.92 4.77
CA VAL A 37 -9.26 -9.48 4.89
C VAL A 37 -9.97 -8.93 3.64
N ALA A 38 -9.63 -9.43 2.47
CA ALA A 38 -10.27 -9.07 1.21
C ALA A 38 -11.62 -9.77 0.96
N TRP A 39 -12.05 -10.67 1.86
CA TRP A 39 -13.22 -11.52 1.66
C TRP A 39 -14.51 -10.76 1.33
N PRO A 40 -14.83 -9.62 1.98
CA PRO A 40 -16.01 -8.83 1.61
C PRO A 40 -16.02 -8.38 0.13
N LEU A 41 -14.87 -8.13 -0.49
CA LEU A 41 -14.76 -7.78 -1.91
C LEU A 41 -15.01 -8.98 -2.83
N ILE A 42 -14.72 -10.19 -2.36
CA ILE A 42 -14.90 -11.43 -3.11
C ILE A 42 -16.35 -11.91 -3.00
N ALA A 43 -16.90 -11.85 -1.79
CA ALA A 43 -18.25 -12.32 -1.49
C ALA A 43 -19.34 -11.41 -2.08
N ASN A 44 -19.10 -10.10 -2.12
CA ASN A 44 -20.06 -9.14 -2.66
C ASN A 44 -19.77 -8.82 -4.13
N ARG A 45 -20.83 -8.71 -4.94
CA ARG A 45 -20.72 -8.36 -6.36
C ARG A 45 -20.51 -6.87 -6.62
N HIS A 46 -20.93 -6.03 -5.69
CA HIS A 46 -20.85 -4.58 -5.80
C HIS A 46 -19.80 -4.02 -4.86
N LEU A 47 -19.33 -2.81 -5.17
CA LEU A 47 -18.49 -2.04 -4.28
C LEU A 47 -19.27 -1.67 -3.00
N PRO A 48 -18.60 -1.50 -1.85
CA PRO A 48 -19.18 -0.89 -0.67
C PRO A 48 -19.91 0.42 -1.03
N ALA A 49 -21.23 0.43 -0.81
CA ALA A 49 -22.07 1.57 -1.11
C ALA A 49 -21.76 2.77 -0.20
N TYR A 50 -22.03 3.98 -0.69
CA TYR A 50 -21.83 5.24 0.04
C TYR A 50 -20.39 5.50 0.48
N THR A 51 -19.43 4.93 -0.25
CA THR A 51 -17.99 5.14 -0.04
C THR A 51 -17.37 5.91 -1.22
N ALA A 52 -16.12 6.35 -1.07
CA ALA A 52 -15.40 7.00 -2.16
C ALA A 52 -15.15 6.08 -3.38
N LEU A 53 -15.32 4.75 -3.25
CA LEU A 53 -15.13 3.78 -4.34
C LEU A 53 -16.08 4.03 -5.52
N GLU A 54 -17.27 4.58 -5.28
CA GLU A 54 -18.19 4.97 -6.35
C GLU A 54 -17.57 6.06 -7.23
N ASN A 55 -16.94 7.07 -6.63
CA ASN A 55 -16.23 8.12 -7.37
C ASN A 55 -15.04 7.55 -8.15
N TYR A 56 -14.32 6.59 -7.58
CA TYR A 56 -13.21 5.93 -8.28
C TYR A 56 -13.69 5.05 -9.44
N ALA A 57 -14.89 4.46 -9.38
CA ALA A 57 -15.45 3.72 -10.52
C ALA A 57 -15.67 4.63 -11.74
N PHE A 58 -16.17 5.86 -11.53
CA PHE A 58 -16.27 6.87 -12.59
C PHE A 58 -14.89 7.32 -13.12
N GLN A 59 -13.93 7.56 -12.22
CA GLN A 59 -12.56 7.91 -12.63
C GLN A 59 -11.88 6.80 -13.42
N VAL A 60 -12.04 5.53 -13.03
CA VAL A 60 -11.51 4.37 -13.75
C VAL A 60 -12.14 4.26 -15.13
N ASN A 61 -13.44 4.52 -15.26
CA ASN A 61 -14.11 4.55 -16.54
C ASN A 61 -13.56 5.66 -17.45
N ASP A 62 -13.44 6.89 -16.95
CA ASP A 62 -12.89 8.03 -17.69
C ASP A 62 -11.42 7.82 -18.09
N ALA A 63 -10.63 7.20 -17.22
CA ALA A 63 -9.24 6.87 -17.53
C ALA A 63 -9.16 5.73 -18.55
N SER A 64 -10.05 4.74 -18.47
CA SER A 64 -10.12 3.64 -19.44
C SER A 64 -10.44 4.15 -20.85
N THR A 65 -11.43 5.06 -20.98
CA THR A 65 -11.76 5.67 -22.27
C THR A 65 -10.61 6.50 -22.82
N SER A 66 -9.92 7.24 -21.96
CA SER A 66 -8.74 8.04 -22.33
C SER A 66 -7.59 7.17 -22.84
N ILE A 67 -7.29 6.06 -22.15
CA ILE A 67 -6.27 5.10 -22.56
C ILE A 67 -6.60 4.48 -23.92
N LEU A 68 -7.86 4.10 -24.15
CA LEU A 68 -8.32 3.56 -25.44
C LEU A 68 -8.17 4.57 -26.60
N GLN A 69 -8.21 5.87 -26.29
CA GLN A 69 -7.99 6.95 -27.24
C GLN A 69 -6.50 7.32 -27.42
N GLY A 70 -5.58 6.64 -26.73
CA GLY A 70 -4.14 6.89 -26.77
C GLY A 70 -3.62 7.90 -25.74
N TRP A 71 -4.46 8.32 -24.80
CA TRP A 71 -4.11 9.26 -23.73
C TRP A 71 -3.87 8.51 -22.42
N PHE A 72 -2.61 8.16 -22.16
CA PHE A 72 -2.23 7.35 -20.99
C PHE A 72 -2.26 8.10 -19.64
N PHE A 73 -2.27 9.43 -19.67
CA PHE A 73 -2.28 10.27 -18.47
C PHE A 73 -3.37 11.34 -18.61
N PRO A 74 -4.65 10.96 -18.43
CA PRO A 74 -5.76 11.89 -18.54
C PRO A 74 -5.64 12.96 -17.44
N ARG A 75 -5.80 14.21 -17.83
CA ARG A 75 -5.82 15.37 -16.91
C ARG A 75 -7.24 15.88 -16.64
N TRP A 76 -8.23 15.30 -17.32
CA TRP A 76 -9.62 15.71 -17.30
C TRP A 76 -10.51 14.51 -17.02
N SER A 77 -11.43 14.66 -16.09
CA SER A 77 -12.53 13.71 -15.88
C SER A 77 -13.79 14.30 -16.49
N ALA A 78 -14.35 13.61 -17.48
CA ALA A 78 -15.54 14.06 -18.21
C ALA A 78 -16.83 13.78 -17.42
N THR A 79 -16.87 12.72 -16.62
CA THR A 79 -18.06 12.34 -15.84
C THR A 79 -18.18 13.09 -14.50
N ALA A 80 -17.09 13.72 -14.05
CA ALA A 80 -17.10 14.51 -12.82
C ALA A 80 -18.09 15.70 -12.87
N LEU A 81 -18.50 16.15 -11.67
CA LEU A 81 -19.37 17.31 -11.46
C LEU A 81 -20.68 17.23 -12.27
N ASN A 82 -21.40 16.11 -12.19
CA ASN A 82 -22.65 15.86 -12.95
C ASN A 82 -22.48 15.97 -14.47
N GLY A 83 -21.32 15.59 -15.00
CA GLY A 83 -21.04 15.61 -16.44
C GLY A 83 -20.59 16.96 -17.01
N TYR A 84 -20.41 17.99 -16.17
CA TYR A 84 -19.75 19.24 -16.60
C TYR A 84 -18.25 19.07 -16.82
N GLY A 85 -17.67 18.02 -16.24
CA GLY A 85 -16.27 17.70 -16.30
C GLY A 85 -15.40 18.60 -15.42
N THR A 86 -14.28 18.05 -14.96
CA THR A 86 -13.32 18.78 -14.12
C THR A 86 -11.90 18.31 -14.37
N PRO A 87 -10.88 19.16 -14.16
CA PRO A 87 -9.48 18.76 -14.24
C PRO A 87 -9.02 18.02 -12.98
N LEU A 88 -9.87 17.18 -12.37
CA LEU A 88 -9.60 16.53 -11.10
C LEU A 88 -8.29 15.71 -11.12
N PRO A 89 -8.02 14.85 -12.13
CA PRO A 89 -6.78 14.08 -12.20
C PRO A 89 -5.52 14.95 -12.39
N HIS A 90 -5.67 16.21 -12.80
CA HIS A 90 -4.54 17.13 -12.90
C HIS A 90 -4.07 17.62 -11.53
N TYR A 91 -5.00 17.81 -10.58
CA TYR A 91 -4.71 18.41 -9.28
C TYR A 91 -4.75 17.42 -8.10
N GLN A 92 -5.33 16.24 -8.29
CA GLN A 92 -5.38 15.16 -7.31
C GLN A 92 -4.61 13.96 -7.85
N PRO A 93 -3.78 13.28 -7.03
CA PRO A 93 -3.03 12.13 -7.49
C PRO A 93 -4.00 11.01 -7.97
N SER A 94 -3.85 10.56 -9.22
CA SER A 94 -4.78 9.65 -9.89
C SER A 94 -4.25 8.24 -10.13
N ALA A 95 -3.04 7.90 -9.65
CA ALA A 95 -2.41 6.63 -10.02
C ALA A 95 -3.25 5.41 -9.66
N ALA A 96 -4.07 5.49 -8.61
CA ALA A 96 -4.99 4.42 -8.24
C ALA A 96 -6.01 4.13 -9.35
N ALA A 97 -6.63 5.19 -9.89
CA ALA A 97 -7.56 5.10 -10.99
C ALA A 97 -6.86 4.71 -12.30
N ASP A 98 -5.67 5.24 -12.56
CA ASP A 98 -4.91 4.93 -13.78
C ASP A 98 -4.49 3.46 -13.82
N VAL A 99 -3.95 2.92 -12.72
CA VAL A 99 -3.57 1.51 -12.59
C VAL A 99 -4.78 0.61 -12.78
N ALA A 100 -5.89 0.93 -12.13
CA ALA A 100 -7.13 0.19 -12.30
C ALA A 100 -7.65 0.28 -13.74
N ALA A 101 -7.56 1.44 -14.40
CA ALA A 101 -7.97 1.61 -15.79
C ALA A 101 -7.10 0.80 -16.77
N PHE A 102 -5.79 0.73 -16.56
CA PHE A 102 -4.92 -0.16 -17.35
C PHE A 102 -5.34 -1.62 -17.23
N VAL A 103 -5.55 -2.10 -16.01
CA VAL A 103 -6.03 -3.48 -15.77
C VAL A 103 -7.42 -3.68 -16.38
N ASN A 104 -8.28 -2.67 -16.31
CA ASN A 104 -9.64 -2.70 -16.84
C ASN A 104 -9.64 -2.91 -18.36
N VAL A 105 -8.92 -2.05 -19.07
CA VAL A 105 -8.80 -2.07 -20.54
C VAL A 105 -8.20 -3.38 -21.03
N LEU A 106 -7.23 -3.93 -20.31
CA LEU A 106 -6.52 -5.14 -20.74
C LEU A 106 -7.29 -6.45 -20.45
N PHE A 107 -8.05 -6.52 -19.35
CA PHE A 107 -8.52 -7.81 -18.83
C PHE A 107 -10.00 -7.92 -18.49
N LEU A 108 -10.66 -6.85 -18.03
CA LEU A 108 -11.95 -6.98 -17.33
C LEU A 108 -13.10 -6.23 -18.01
N ASN A 109 -12.85 -5.05 -18.56
CA ASN A 109 -13.85 -4.15 -19.12
C ASN A 109 -15.08 -3.95 -18.19
N ASP A 110 -14.81 -3.85 -16.88
CA ASP A 110 -15.78 -3.70 -15.79
C ASP A 110 -15.11 -2.90 -14.65
N PRO A 111 -15.38 -1.58 -14.55
CA PRO A 111 -14.79 -0.68 -13.56
C PRO A 111 -15.02 -1.10 -12.09
N GLU A 112 -16.18 -1.67 -11.76
CA GLU A 112 -16.46 -2.12 -10.39
C GLU A 112 -15.66 -3.37 -10.05
N ARG A 113 -15.57 -4.31 -10.99
CA ARG A 113 -14.82 -5.54 -10.79
C ARG A 113 -13.32 -5.30 -10.72
N VAL A 114 -12.77 -4.41 -11.55
CA VAL A 114 -11.34 -4.11 -11.54
C VAL A 114 -10.88 -3.46 -10.23
N ILE A 115 -11.68 -2.56 -9.66
CA ILE A 115 -11.36 -1.93 -8.37
C ILE A 115 -11.23 -3.00 -7.28
N ARG A 116 -12.16 -3.95 -7.22
CA ARG A 116 -12.08 -5.07 -6.27
C ARG A 116 -10.83 -5.92 -6.48
N VAL A 117 -10.50 -6.25 -7.73
CA VAL A 117 -9.29 -7.02 -8.08
C VAL A 117 -8.02 -6.27 -7.65
N VAL A 118 -7.94 -4.97 -7.92
CA VAL A 118 -6.80 -4.11 -7.54
C VAL A 118 -6.66 -4.03 -6.02
N MET A 119 -7.76 -3.88 -5.28
CA MET A 119 -7.74 -3.90 -3.81
C MET A 119 -7.31 -5.25 -3.25
N ILE A 120 -7.78 -6.38 -3.81
CA ILE A 120 -7.34 -7.73 -3.42
C ILE A 120 -5.83 -7.87 -3.66
N ALA A 121 -5.33 -7.43 -4.82
CA ALA A 121 -3.91 -7.44 -5.13
C ALA A 121 -3.11 -6.56 -4.15
N ALA A 122 -3.65 -5.42 -3.74
CA ALA A 122 -3.05 -4.55 -2.74
C ALA A 122 -2.90 -5.27 -1.39
N PHE A 123 -3.93 -5.96 -0.90
CA PHE A 123 -3.82 -6.73 0.36
C PHE A 123 -2.81 -7.88 0.27
N LEU A 124 -2.74 -8.57 -0.86
CA LEU A 124 -1.75 -9.62 -1.11
C LEU A 124 -0.33 -9.05 -1.08
N LEU A 125 -0.12 -7.91 -1.76
CA LEU A 125 1.17 -7.22 -1.80
C LEU A 125 1.57 -6.73 -0.39
N ALA A 126 0.66 -6.06 0.31
CA ALA A 126 0.89 -5.51 1.63
C ALA A 126 1.27 -6.60 2.66
N GLY A 127 0.50 -7.69 2.70
CA GLY A 127 0.77 -8.82 3.57
C GLY A 127 2.12 -9.47 3.26
N SER A 128 2.36 -9.82 1.99
CA SER A 128 3.57 -10.53 1.56
C SER A 128 4.83 -9.71 1.80
N THR A 129 4.82 -8.42 1.49
CA THR A 129 6.00 -7.56 1.66
C THR A 129 6.27 -7.26 3.13
N THR A 130 5.22 -7.10 3.96
CA THR A 130 5.36 -7.00 5.42
C THR A 130 5.98 -8.27 6.01
N TYR A 131 5.49 -9.44 5.58
CA TYR A 131 6.03 -10.73 6.00
C TYR A 131 7.52 -10.85 5.66
N VAL A 132 7.89 -10.62 4.40
CA VAL A 132 9.27 -10.77 3.94
C VAL A 132 10.20 -9.75 4.64
N LEU A 133 9.76 -8.50 4.82
CA LEU A 133 10.53 -7.47 5.53
C LEU A 133 10.90 -7.92 6.94
N VAL A 134 9.92 -8.37 7.73
CA VAL A 134 10.14 -8.73 9.13
C VAL A 134 10.81 -10.11 9.26
N MET A 135 10.46 -11.06 8.39
CA MET A 135 11.11 -12.37 8.33
C MET A 135 12.63 -12.25 8.17
N GLN A 136 13.08 -11.35 7.29
CA GLN A 136 14.50 -11.12 7.02
C GLN A 136 15.28 -10.59 8.23
N ARG A 137 14.60 -10.06 9.27
CA ARG A 137 15.25 -9.50 10.46
C ARG A 137 15.09 -10.38 11.70
N SER A 138 13.89 -10.93 11.91
CA SER A 138 13.52 -11.57 13.18
C SER A 138 13.04 -13.03 13.02
N GLY A 139 12.95 -13.53 11.79
CA GLY A 139 12.52 -14.91 11.48
C GLY A 139 11.06 -15.05 11.06
N ALA A 140 10.70 -16.23 10.52
CA ALA A 140 9.41 -16.48 9.87
C ALA A 140 8.21 -16.31 10.81
N GLN A 141 8.29 -16.78 12.06
CA GLN A 141 7.18 -16.66 13.03
C GLN A 141 6.82 -15.20 13.32
N THR A 142 7.83 -14.36 13.59
CA THR A 142 7.63 -12.92 13.79
C THR A 142 7.17 -12.22 12.52
N GLY A 143 7.62 -12.69 11.35
CA GLY A 143 7.16 -12.17 10.06
C GLY A 143 5.67 -12.42 9.84
N MET A 144 5.19 -13.63 10.11
CA MET A 144 3.77 -13.97 10.01
C MET A 144 2.94 -13.14 10.99
N LEU A 145 3.41 -13.01 12.23
CA LEU A 145 2.74 -12.19 13.24
C LEU A 145 2.66 -10.72 12.81
N ALA A 146 3.75 -10.14 12.30
CA ALA A 146 3.77 -8.75 11.84
C ALA A 146 2.83 -8.52 10.65
N ALA A 147 2.82 -9.43 9.67
CA ALA A 147 1.89 -9.35 8.54
C ALA A 147 0.43 -9.45 8.99
N ALA A 148 0.13 -10.35 9.94
CA ALA A 148 -1.20 -10.46 10.52
C ALA A 148 -1.59 -9.16 11.26
N LEU A 149 -0.73 -8.63 12.13
CA LEU A 149 -1.01 -7.38 12.85
C LEU A 149 -1.20 -6.18 11.92
N TYR A 150 -0.44 -6.12 10.82
CA TYR A 150 -0.59 -5.08 9.82
C TYR A 150 -1.93 -5.21 9.08
N LEU A 151 -2.22 -6.39 8.51
CA LEU A 151 -3.42 -6.66 7.73
C LEU A 151 -4.71 -6.53 8.54
N PHE A 152 -4.70 -6.99 9.79
CA PHE A 152 -5.87 -6.96 10.69
C PHE A 152 -5.95 -5.69 11.55
N SER A 153 -5.07 -4.72 11.35
CA SER A 153 -5.24 -3.41 11.99
C SER A 153 -6.58 -2.81 11.52
N PRO A 154 -7.42 -2.23 12.41
CA PRO A 154 -8.72 -1.71 12.00
C PRO A 154 -8.64 -0.70 10.86
N TYR A 155 -7.53 0.04 10.81
CA TYR A 155 -7.24 1.00 9.77
C TYR A 155 -7.13 0.36 8.38
N VAL A 156 -6.23 -0.63 8.24
CA VAL A 156 -5.97 -1.33 6.97
C VAL A 156 -7.11 -2.28 6.61
N ALA A 157 -7.66 -2.99 7.60
CA ALA A 157 -8.66 -4.03 7.38
C ALA A 157 -10.06 -3.49 7.11
N LEU A 158 -10.44 -2.37 7.73
CA LEU A 158 -11.83 -1.89 7.76
C LEU A 158 -11.96 -0.45 7.29
N MET A 159 -11.25 0.48 7.93
CA MET A 159 -11.52 1.91 7.78
C MET A 159 -11.22 2.42 6.37
N THR A 160 -10.01 2.20 5.88
CA THR A 160 -9.60 2.66 4.56
C THR A 160 -10.35 1.97 3.42
N PRO A 161 -10.42 0.62 3.35
CA PRO A 161 -11.03 -0.06 2.21
C PRO A 161 -12.57 -0.07 2.19
N TYR A 162 -13.24 -0.16 3.35
CA TYR A 162 -14.68 -0.45 3.41
C TYR A 162 -15.51 0.68 4.00
N VAL A 163 -14.95 1.51 4.89
CA VAL A 163 -15.67 2.66 5.46
C VAL A 163 -15.46 3.91 4.61
N ARG A 164 -14.19 4.24 4.33
CA ARG A 164 -13.83 5.38 3.47
C ARG A 164 -13.91 5.01 2.00
N GLY A 165 -13.48 3.80 1.64
CA GLY A 165 -13.37 3.39 0.25
C GLY A 165 -12.30 4.17 -0.52
N ASP A 166 -11.22 4.54 0.17
CA ASP A 166 -10.17 5.39 -0.37
C ASP A 166 -9.14 4.54 -1.12
N LEU A 167 -9.35 4.37 -2.43
CA LEU A 167 -8.54 3.49 -3.26
C LEU A 167 -7.04 3.90 -3.32
N PRO A 168 -6.69 5.19 -3.52
CA PRO A 168 -5.30 5.65 -3.42
C PRO A 168 -4.66 5.33 -2.08
N GLU A 169 -5.40 5.50 -0.99
CA GLU A 169 -4.90 5.18 0.35
C GLU A 169 -4.63 3.68 0.52
N VAL A 170 -5.52 2.80 0.05
CA VAL A 170 -5.30 1.34 0.04
C VAL A 170 -4.01 0.97 -0.70
N LEU A 171 -3.77 1.57 -1.86
CA LEU A 171 -2.58 1.29 -2.66
C LEU A 171 -1.30 1.84 -2.01
N SER A 172 -1.36 3.03 -1.42
CA SER A 172 -0.24 3.60 -0.65
C SER A 172 0.11 2.76 0.57
N LEU A 173 -0.90 2.26 1.28
CA LEU A 173 -0.74 1.29 2.37
C LEU A 173 -0.03 0.03 1.88
N ALA A 174 -0.41 -0.52 0.72
CA ALA A 174 0.26 -1.71 0.18
C ALA A 174 1.70 -1.44 -0.31
N ALA A 175 1.95 -0.25 -0.86
CA ALA A 175 3.26 0.13 -1.37
C ALA A 175 4.25 0.51 -0.25
N MET A 176 3.78 0.99 0.90
CA MET A 176 4.65 1.40 2.01
C MET A 176 5.52 0.24 2.53
N PRO A 177 5.00 -0.96 2.87
CA PRO A 177 5.85 -2.10 3.24
C PRO A 177 6.79 -2.54 2.11
N THR A 178 6.38 -2.37 0.85
CA THR A 178 7.23 -2.65 -0.33
C THR A 178 8.44 -1.71 -0.37
N LEU A 179 8.24 -0.41 -0.13
CA LEU A 179 9.31 0.58 0.00
C LEU A 179 10.27 0.21 1.14
N LEU A 180 9.74 -0.11 2.31
CA LEU A 180 10.54 -0.49 3.48
C LEU A 180 11.33 -1.78 3.24
N TRP A 181 10.72 -2.76 2.59
CA TRP A 181 11.39 -4.00 2.16
C TRP A 181 12.54 -3.72 1.20
N ALA A 182 12.33 -2.88 0.19
CA ALA A 182 13.36 -2.53 -0.79
C ALA A 182 14.53 -1.79 -0.12
N ILE A 183 14.24 -0.85 0.79
CA ILE A 183 15.27 -0.16 1.59
C ILE A 183 16.03 -1.15 2.48
N ASN A 184 15.33 -2.03 3.19
CA ASN A 184 15.95 -3.05 4.04
C ASN A 184 16.89 -3.95 3.23
N ARG A 185 16.45 -4.40 2.05
CA ARG A 185 17.25 -5.25 1.17
C ARG A 185 18.45 -4.50 0.60
N GLN A 186 18.29 -3.23 0.23
CA GLN A 186 19.38 -2.36 -0.23
C GLN A 186 20.44 -2.16 0.87
N LEU A 187 20.02 -1.97 2.13
CA LEU A 187 20.94 -1.85 3.26
C LEU A 187 21.75 -3.14 3.48
N GLN A 188 21.16 -4.31 3.21
CA GLN A 188 21.81 -5.62 3.39
C GLN A 188 22.68 -6.05 2.20
N ARG A 189 22.23 -5.80 0.95
CA ARG A 189 22.81 -6.39 -0.27
C ARG A 189 23.30 -5.36 -1.30
N ASN A 190 22.86 -4.10 -1.20
CA ASN A 190 23.26 -2.97 -2.04
C ASN A 190 23.21 -3.28 -3.56
N GLN A 191 22.06 -3.71 -4.08
CA GLN A 191 21.85 -4.09 -5.49
C GLN A 191 21.11 -3.01 -6.27
N PRO A 192 21.42 -2.79 -7.57
CA PRO A 192 20.76 -1.75 -8.38
C PRO A 192 19.25 -1.98 -8.55
N LEU A 193 18.79 -3.23 -8.53
CA LEU A 193 17.37 -3.56 -8.58
C LEU A 193 16.60 -3.06 -7.35
N ASP A 194 17.25 -3.01 -6.19
CA ASP A 194 16.62 -2.52 -4.97
C ASP A 194 16.51 -0.98 -5.02
N SER A 195 17.51 -0.28 -5.59
CA SER A 195 17.40 1.15 -5.90
C SER A 195 16.23 1.47 -6.83
N LEU A 196 16.03 0.66 -7.88
CA LEU A 196 14.89 0.81 -8.77
C LEU A 196 13.56 0.57 -8.03
N ALA A 197 13.48 -0.47 -7.20
CA ALA A 197 12.29 -0.77 -6.42
C ALA A 197 11.96 0.37 -5.42
N ILE A 198 12.97 1.00 -4.81
CA ILE A 198 12.80 2.19 -3.97
C ILE A 198 12.21 3.34 -4.80
N ALA A 199 12.83 3.67 -5.95
CA ALA A 199 12.36 4.77 -6.79
C ALA A 199 10.91 4.57 -7.27
N ILE A 200 10.57 3.37 -7.74
CA ILE A 200 9.21 3.03 -8.20
C ILE A 200 8.22 3.10 -7.03
N SER A 201 8.54 2.52 -5.87
CA SER A 201 7.64 2.54 -4.71
C SER A 201 7.43 3.96 -4.20
N THR A 202 8.47 4.80 -4.16
CA THR A 202 8.36 6.22 -3.80
C THR A 202 7.48 6.98 -4.78
N ALA A 203 7.71 6.83 -6.09
CA ALA A 203 6.87 7.47 -7.11
C ALA A 203 5.42 7.03 -6.98
N PHE A 204 5.19 5.72 -6.82
CA PHE A 204 3.86 5.14 -6.70
C PHE A 204 3.11 5.67 -5.47
N ILE A 205 3.74 5.72 -4.30
CA ILE A 205 3.12 6.30 -3.10
C ILE A 205 2.80 7.79 -3.33
N LEU A 206 3.74 8.56 -3.91
CA LEU A 206 3.56 9.99 -4.14
C LEU A 206 2.43 10.30 -5.14
N LEU A 207 2.23 9.43 -6.13
CA LEU A 207 1.16 9.53 -7.13
C LEU A 207 -0.20 8.99 -6.64
N ASN A 208 -0.26 8.44 -5.43
CA ASN A 208 -1.51 8.01 -4.78
C ASN A 208 -1.85 8.93 -3.60
N ASP A 209 -0.98 8.96 -2.58
CA ASP A 209 -1.15 9.81 -1.42
C ASP A 209 0.22 10.16 -0.79
N PRO A 210 0.67 11.43 -0.88
CA PRO A 210 1.96 11.88 -0.35
C PRO A 210 2.10 11.70 1.18
N LEU A 211 0.99 11.64 1.92
CA LEU A 211 1.02 11.49 3.38
C LEU A 211 1.72 10.18 3.79
N TRP A 212 1.50 9.09 3.05
CA TRP A 212 2.11 7.80 3.37
C TRP A 212 3.62 7.79 3.15
N LEU A 213 4.12 8.57 2.20
CA LEU A 213 5.56 8.75 2.04
C LEU A 213 6.14 9.45 3.27
N LEU A 214 5.47 10.48 3.79
CA LEU A 214 5.87 11.17 5.03
C LEU A 214 5.84 10.22 6.23
N LEU A 215 4.76 9.44 6.39
CA LEU A 215 4.62 8.46 7.47
C LEU A 215 5.68 7.34 7.40
N SER A 216 6.14 7.00 6.19
CA SER A 216 7.21 6.02 5.99
C SER A 216 8.58 6.47 6.53
N LEU A 217 8.79 7.78 6.75
CA LEU A 217 10.07 8.29 7.27
C LEU A 217 10.41 7.73 8.65
N LEU A 218 9.41 7.52 9.53
CA LEU A 218 9.64 6.93 10.86
C LEU A 218 10.26 5.52 10.77
N PRO A 219 9.63 4.52 10.13
CA PRO A 219 10.24 3.20 9.98
C PRO A 219 11.52 3.22 9.14
N ILE A 220 11.65 4.12 8.15
CA ILE A 220 12.91 4.30 7.41
C ILE A 220 14.04 4.71 8.36
N THR A 221 13.82 5.70 9.23
CA THR A 221 14.83 6.12 10.20
C THR A 221 15.19 5.00 11.17
N ALA A 222 14.22 4.18 11.61
CA ALA A 222 14.49 3.00 12.44
C ALA A 222 15.40 1.98 11.72
N LEU A 223 15.16 1.72 10.42
CA LEU A 223 16.03 0.84 9.62
C LEU A 223 17.46 1.39 9.50
N PHE A 224 17.61 2.70 9.31
CA PHE A 224 18.92 3.34 9.26
C PHE A 224 19.65 3.32 10.62
N LEU A 225 18.93 3.52 11.72
CA LEU A 225 19.50 3.45 13.07
C LEU A 225 20.02 2.04 13.39
N ASP A 226 19.31 1.01 12.95
CA ASP A 226 19.75 -0.37 13.17
C ASP A 226 20.97 -0.72 12.29
N ASP A 227 20.99 -0.31 11.02
CA ASP A 227 22.17 -0.49 10.14
C ASP A 227 23.38 0.34 10.60
N PHE A 228 23.15 1.54 11.14
CA PHE A 228 24.21 2.40 11.68
C PHE A 228 24.97 1.73 12.82
N ARG A 229 24.27 1.01 13.69
CA ARG A 229 24.88 0.27 14.81
C ARG A 229 25.75 -0.91 14.35
N ALA A 230 25.45 -1.48 13.17
CA ALA A 230 26.10 -2.70 12.71
C ALA A 230 27.22 -2.45 11.68
N ASN A 231 26.96 -1.71 10.60
CA ASN A 231 27.87 -1.66 9.45
C ASN A 231 27.63 -0.44 8.53
N TRP A 232 27.74 0.77 9.08
CA TRP A 232 27.46 2.01 8.36
C TRP A 232 28.42 2.28 7.20
N ARG A 233 27.87 2.64 6.03
CA ARG A 233 28.63 3.17 4.88
C ARG A 233 27.90 4.34 4.24
N ARG A 234 28.58 5.47 4.03
CA ARG A 234 28.00 6.67 3.38
C ARG A 234 27.40 6.38 1.99
N THR A 235 27.95 5.42 1.26
CA THR A 235 27.45 5.01 -0.07
C THR A 235 26.03 4.46 -0.03
N LYS A 236 25.63 3.77 1.05
CA LYS A 236 24.24 3.29 1.23
C LYS A 236 23.26 4.47 1.37
N LEU A 237 23.62 5.47 2.17
CA LEU A 237 22.80 6.67 2.34
C LEU A 237 22.67 7.43 1.01
N VAL A 238 23.76 7.64 0.28
CA VAL A 238 23.71 8.33 -1.02
C VAL A 238 22.85 7.57 -2.03
N THR A 239 22.97 6.25 -2.11
CA THR A 239 22.18 5.45 -3.07
C THR A 239 20.70 5.39 -2.71
N ILE A 240 20.35 5.23 -1.43
CA ILE A 240 18.94 5.23 -0.99
C ILE A 240 18.32 6.61 -1.18
N SER A 241 18.98 7.67 -0.70
CA SER A 241 18.49 9.05 -0.88
C SER A 241 18.38 9.42 -2.36
N GLY A 242 19.37 9.03 -3.18
CA GLY A 242 19.31 9.21 -4.63
C GLY A 242 18.13 8.47 -5.27
N SER A 243 17.80 7.26 -4.80
CA SER A 243 16.65 6.49 -5.29
C SER A 243 15.31 7.10 -4.91
N ILE A 244 15.19 7.62 -3.67
CA ILE A 244 13.99 8.35 -3.22
C ILE A 244 13.83 9.63 -4.04
N LEU A 245 14.90 10.40 -4.23
CA LEU A 245 14.89 11.62 -5.06
C LEU A 245 14.52 11.32 -6.51
N LEU A 246 15.03 10.20 -7.07
CA LEU A 246 14.61 9.73 -8.39
C LEU A 246 13.11 9.42 -8.43
N GLY A 247 12.56 8.75 -7.41
CA GLY A 247 11.11 8.50 -7.32
C GLY A 247 10.28 9.78 -7.27
N ILE A 248 10.72 10.77 -6.49
CA ILE A 248 10.10 12.11 -6.45
C ILE A 248 10.19 12.79 -7.83
N GLY A 249 11.33 12.67 -8.50
CA GLY A 249 11.54 13.17 -9.86
C GLY A 249 10.66 12.49 -10.89
N VAL A 250 10.46 11.17 -10.80
CA VAL A 250 9.54 10.41 -11.68
C VAL A 250 8.11 10.90 -11.50
N ALA A 251 7.67 11.20 -10.28
CA ALA A 251 6.33 11.73 -10.03
C ALA A 251 6.14 13.20 -10.46
N SER A 252 7.20 13.89 -10.92
CA SER A 252 7.14 15.33 -11.25
C SER A 252 6.22 15.68 -12.40
N PHE A 253 5.94 14.75 -13.33
CA PHE A 253 4.97 14.99 -14.40
C PHE A 253 3.55 15.29 -13.85
N PHE A 254 3.26 14.86 -12.62
CA PHE A 254 2.02 15.13 -11.90
C PHE A 254 2.16 16.34 -10.97
N TRP A 255 3.06 16.29 -9.98
CA TRP A 255 3.03 17.29 -8.90
C TRP A 255 3.55 18.66 -9.34
N LEU A 256 4.48 18.72 -10.29
CA LEU A 256 5.05 19.98 -10.75
C LEU A 256 4.02 20.87 -11.46
N PRO A 257 3.30 20.39 -12.51
CA PRO A 257 2.27 21.21 -13.13
C PRO A 257 1.12 21.51 -12.17
N ALA A 258 0.68 20.55 -11.34
CA ALA A 258 -0.37 20.78 -10.35
C ALA A 258 -0.04 21.94 -9.40
N LEU A 259 1.23 22.07 -8.97
CA LEU A 259 1.68 23.17 -8.12
C LEU A 259 1.78 24.50 -8.85
N LEU A 260 2.23 24.51 -10.11
CA LEU A 260 2.37 25.72 -10.92
C LEU A 260 1.01 26.28 -11.35
N GLU A 261 0.03 25.41 -11.56
CA GLU A 261 -1.29 25.74 -12.09
C GLU A 261 -2.38 25.81 -11.00
N LYS A 262 -2.02 25.62 -9.72
CA LYS A 262 -2.98 25.56 -8.60
C LYS A 262 -3.85 26.82 -8.47
N ASP A 263 -3.30 27.98 -8.84
CA ASP A 263 -3.95 29.27 -8.68
C ASP A 263 -5.00 29.53 -9.79
N ILE A 264 -5.05 28.67 -10.82
CA ILE A 264 -6.01 28.75 -11.94
C ILE A 264 -7.37 28.15 -11.54
N VAL A 265 -7.38 27.25 -10.54
CA VAL A 265 -8.59 26.56 -10.09
C VAL A 265 -9.03 27.06 -8.72
N ARG A 266 -10.34 27.18 -8.56
CA ARG A 266 -10.96 27.48 -7.28
C ARG A 266 -11.59 26.23 -6.69
N TRP A 267 -11.07 25.80 -5.54
CA TRP A 267 -11.69 24.74 -4.74
C TRP A 267 -12.96 25.26 -4.08
N LEU A 268 -14.06 24.56 -4.29
CA LEU A 268 -15.32 24.84 -3.60
C LEU A 268 -15.39 24.03 -2.31
N PRO A 269 -15.91 24.60 -1.22
CA PRO A 269 -16.14 23.84 0.00
C PRO A 269 -17.14 22.70 -0.28
N PRO A 270 -16.97 21.54 0.36
CA PRO A 270 -17.92 20.45 0.22
C PRO A 270 -19.31 20.89 0.70
N LEU A 271 -20.36 20.51 -0.03
CA LEU A 271 -21.75 20.82 0.30
C LEU A 271 -22.18 20.19 1.64
N VAL A 272 -21.56 19.05 1.97
CA VAL A 272 -21.74 18.35 3.25
C VAL A 272 -20.39 18.34 3.95
N GLN A 273 -20.31 19.04 5.09
CA GLN A 273 -19.11 18.99 5.92
C GLN A 273 -19.05 17.64 6.64
N SER A 274 -17.96 16.91 6.43
CA SER A 274 -17.66 15.72 7.21
C SER A 274 -17.41 16.11 8.66
N ARG A 275 -18.11 15.49 9.62
CA ARG A 275 -17.76 15.65 11.04
C ARG A 275 -16.40 15.01 11.28
N THR A 276 -15.41 15.84 11.62
CA THR A 276 -14.14 15.37 12.15
C THR A 276 -14.32 15.15 13.65
N GLU A 277 -14.50 13.91 14.09
CA GLU A 277 -14.45 13.60 15.51
C GLU A 277 -13.01 13.80 16.03
N PRO A 278 -12.80 14.53 17.13
CA PRO A 278 -11.46 14.77 17.65
C PRO A 278 -10.82 13.45 18.10
N ILE A 279 -9.60 13.19 17.65
CA ILE A 279 -8.83 12.03 18.08
C ILE A 279 -8.45 12.23 19.55
N SER A 280 -9.00 11.39 20.42
CA SER A 280 -8.59 11.34 21.83
C SER A 280 -7.58 10.23 22.05
N PHE A 281 -6.58 10.46 22.91
CA PHE A 281 -5.55 9.47 23.22
C PHE A 281 -6.17 8.16 23.77
N LEU A 282 -7.16 8.27 24.64
CA LEU A 282 -7.91 7.11 25.15
C LEU A 282 -8.78 6.47 24.05
N GLY A 283 -9.29 7.25 23.11
CA GLY A 283 -10.05 6.78 21.95
C GLY A 283 -9.24 5.85 21.03
N LEU A 284 -7.91 6.01 20.98
CA LEU A 284 -7.03 5.09 20.22
C LEU A 284 -7.11 3.64 20.73
N PHE A 285 -7.44 3.46 22.02
CA PHE A 285 -7.58 2.17 22.68
C PHE A 285 -9.04 1.73 22.83
N ALA A 286 -9.99 2.50 22.29
CA ALA A 286 -11.39 2.14 22.31
C ALA A 286 -11.66 0.89 21.48
N ARG A 287 -12.75 0.20 21.82
CA ARG A 287 -13.27 -0.91 21.01
C ARG A 287 -13.71 -0.37 19.65
N THR A 288 -13.30 -1.04 18.58
CA THR A 288 -13.89 -0.84 17.25
C THR A 288 -15.35 -1.26 17.30
N GLU A 289 -16.27 -0.31 17.12
CA GLU A 289 -17.69 -0.62 17.15
C GLU A 289 -18.10 -1.28 15.83
N THR A 290 -19.14 -2.10 15.89
CA THR A 290 -19.72 -2.72 14.70
C THR A 290 -20.37 -1.64 13.84
N LEU A 291 -20.03 -1.64 12.55
CA LEU A 291 -20.70 -0.78 11.58
C LEU A 291 -22.18 -1.15 11.49
N ASP A 292 -23.07 -0.17 11.62
CA ASP A 292 -24.49 -0.37 11.38
C ASP A 292 -24.73 -0.46 9.86
N PRO A 293 -25.08 -1.65 9.32
CA PRO A 293 -25.25 -1.81 7.88
C PRO A 293 -26.43 -1.01 7.31
N ALA A 294 -27.33 -0.48 8.16
CA ALA A 294 -28.43 0.39 7.73
C ALA A 294 -28.02 1.87 7.66
N ALA A 295 -26.83 2.25 8.15
CA ALA A 295 -26.37 3.63 8.12
C ALA A 295 -25.99 4.05 6.69
N LEU A 296 -26.55 5.17 6.23
CA LEU A 296 -26.20 5.78 4.94
C LEU A 296 -24.81 6.42 4.94
N VAL A 297 -24.32 6.85 6.11
CA VAL A 297 -23.00 7.46 6.27
C VAL A 297 -22.30 6.76 7.43
N HIS A 298 -21.23 6.06 7.12
CA HIS A 298 -20.37 5.48 8.14
C HIS A 298 -19.31 6.49 8.57
N TYR A 299 -19.19 6.71 9.88
CA TYR A 299 -18.15 7.58 10.43
C TYR A 299 -16.87 6.77 10.67
N PRO A 300 -15.70 7.27 10.21
CA PRO A 300 -14.44 6.60 10.44
C PRO A 300 -14.10 6.59 11.93
N GLN A 301 -13.69 5.44 12.44
CA GLN A 301 -13.23 5.28 13.82
C GLN A 301 -11.71 5.19 13.86
N TRP A 302 -11.09 6.14 14.54
CA TRP A 302 -9.64 6.24 14.66
C TRP A 302 -9.17 5.48 15.92
N ASN A 303 -9.18 4.14 15.85
CA ASN A 303 -8.71 3.27 16.94
C ASN A 303 -7.77 2.16 16.44
N LEU A 304 -6.96 1.63 17.35
CA LEU A 304 -6.04 0.52 17.11
C LEU A 304 -6.73 -0.85 17.28
N GLY A 305 -7.92 -0.87 17.89
CA GLY A 305 -8.62 -2.09 18.24
C GLY A 305 -7.93 -2.88 19.36
N TRP A 306 -8.69 -3.76 20.02
CA TRP A 306 -8.18 -4.53 21.16
C TRP A 306 -7.14 -5.58 20.77
N ALA A 307 -7.14 -6.01 19.51
CA ALA A 307 -6.20 -7.01 19.01
C ALA A 307 -4.74 -6.58 19.19
N LEU A 308 -4.40 -5.29 18.99
CA LEU A 308 -3.03 -4.79 19.17
C LEU A 308 -2.61 -4.71 20.65
N LEU A 309 -3.54 -4.46 21.57
CA LEU A 309 -3.26 -4.30 23.01
C LEU A 309 -2.88 -5.61 23.71
N ILE A 310 -3.46 -6.73 23.30
CA ILE A 310 -3.17 -8.05 23.90
C ILE A 310 -1.73 -8.48 23.62
N PHE A 311 -1.13 -8.05 22.51
CA PHE A 311 0.23 -8.44 22.13
C PHE A 311 1.33 -7.55 22.74
N VAL A 312 1.07 -6.27 23.00
CA VAL A 312 2.05 -5.36 23.64
C VAL A 312 2.39 -5.78 25.07
N ASN A 313 1.44 -6.42 25.77
CA ASN A 313 1.64 -6.80 27.17
C ASN A 313 2.43 -8.13 27.37
N ARG A 314 2.87 -8.79 26.29
CA ARG A 314 3.64 -10.05 26.36
C ARG A 314 5.14 -9.92 26.08
N SER A 315 5.65 -8.73 25.72
CA SER A 315 7.10 -8.55 25.44
C SER A 315 7.93 -8.10 26.64
N SER A 316 7.37 -8.04 27.86
CA SER A 316 8.07 -7.61 29.08
C SER A 316 8.41 -8.75 30.06
N SER A 317 8.08 -10.01 29.77
CA SER A 317 8.28 -11.15 30.68
C SER A 317 9.40 -12.10 30.27
N SER A 318 10.53 -11.59 29.77
CA SER A 318 11.77 -12.36 29.68
C SER A 318 12.99 -11.51 30.06
N ARG A 319 13.14 -11.28 31.36
CA ARG A 319 14.44 -11.09 32.03
C ARG A 319 14.37 -11.78 33.37
#